data_AF-A0A812I9A6-F1
#
_entry.id   AF-A0A812I9A6-F1
#
_cell.length_a   1.000
_cell.length_b   1.000
_cell.length_c   1.000
_cell.angle_alpha   90.00
_cell.angle_beta   90.00
_cell.angle_gamma   90.00
#
_symmetry.space_group_name_H-M   'P 1'
#
loop_
_entity.id
_entity.type
_entity.pdbx_description
1 polymer ?
#
loop_
_entity_poly.entity_id
_entity_poly.type
_entity_poly.pdbx_seq_one_letter_code
_entity_poly.pdbx_strand_id
1 'polypeptide(L)'
;MTLRLDVAQQKCLSLPLAEDLGVGANPLKMLGIEVVEAGSKCSPGCALAQIGGSMLAVHGGLSPSIHHLDQIRLLDRFLEIPHDGPLADLVWSDPDPDKSGFVISPRGAGYVFGQDVAQKFLHVNQLSHIVRAHQLCMAGYQVLFDDTLSTVWSAPNYCYRFGNTASILEISEEGSRFFNVFGPAPESERWGLRRARS
;
A
#
# COMPACT_ATOMS: atom_id res chain seq x y z
N MET A 1 6.90 19.82 9.86
CA MET A 1 6.07 18.66 10.26
C MET A 1 6.30 17.57 9.22
N THR A 2 6.84 16.42 9.61
CA THR A 2 7.16 15.34 8.67
C THR A 2 6.14 14.23 8.79
N LEU A 3 5.54 13.88 7.67
CA LEU A 3 4.62 12.75 7.51
C LEU A 3 5.41 11.48 7.25
N ARG A 4 5.14 10.40 8.00
CA ARG A 4 5.73 9.08 7.74
C ARG A 4 4.64 8.12 7.27
N LEU A 5 4.86 7.52 6.11
CA LEU A 5 3.97 6.49 5.56
C LEU A 5 4.62 5.12 5.69
N ASP A 6 4.02 4.29 6.53
CA ASP A 6 4.24 2.85 6.59
C ASP A 6 2.98 2.16 6.06
N VAL A 7 3.12 1.47 4.93
CA VAL A 7 1.98 0.95 4.16
C VAL A 7 2.10 -0.58 3.94
N ALA A 8 3.12 -1.24 4.48
CA ALA A 8 3.31 -2.68 4.32
C ALA A 8 3.15 -3.45 5.63
N GLN A 9 1.94 -3.96 5.85
CA GLN A 9 1.76 -5.19 6.64
C GLN A 9 0.87 -6.19 5.90
N GLN A 10 1.30 -6.67 4.73
CA GLN A 10 0.93 -8.04 4.36
C GLN A 10 1.66 -8.97 5.32
N LYS A 11 1.03 -9.31 6.46
CA LYS A 11 1.42 -10.55 7.14
C LYS A 11 1.18 -11.67 6.15
N CYS A 12 2.29 -12.30 5.74
CA CYS A 12 2.40 -13.45 4.86
C CYS A 12 1.10 -14.29 4.95
N LEU A 13 0.18 -14.14 3.98
CA LEU A 13 -1.04 -14.95 3.85
C LEU A 13 -0.60 -16.35 3.40
N SER A 14 -0.01 -17.11 4.31
CA SER A 14 -0.07 -18.56 4.28
C SER A 14 -1.07 -18.95 5.36
N LEU A 15 -2.32 -19.16 4.94
CA LEU A 15 -3.42 -19.66 5.77
C LEU A 15 -3.06 -20.84 6.71
N PRO A 16 -2.07 -21.73 6.44
CA PRO A 16 -1.77 -22.81 7.38
C PRO A 16 -0.98 -22.39 8.63
N LEU A 17 -0.39 -21.18 8.69
CA LEU A 17 0.53 -20.81 9.79
C LEU A 17 -0.10 -19.94 10.89
N ALA A 18 -1.30 -19.41 10.66
CA ALA A 18 -1.98 -18.55 11.62
C ALA A 18 -2.62 -19.35 12.77
N GLU A 19 -2.98 -20.61 12.54
CA GLU A 19 -3.59 -21.47 13.56
C GLU A 19 -2.57 -21.97 14.60
N ASP A 20 -1.31 -22.18 14.20
CA ASP A 20 -0.26 -22.73 15.09
C ASP A 20 0.29 -21.75 16.14
N LEU A 21 0.01 -20.45 16.02
CA LEU A 21 0.55 -19.43 16.93
C LEU A 21 -0.47 -18.88 17.94
N GLY A 22 -1.73 -19.33 17.92
CA GLY A 22 -2.76 -18.85 18.85
C GLY A 22 -3.03 -17.34 18.78
N VAL A 23 -2.57 -16.67 17.71
CA VAL A 23 -2.84 -15.26 17.46
C VAL A 23 -4.15 -15.21 16.72
N GLY A 24 -5.23 -14.80 17.39
CA GLY A 24 -6.49 -14.47 16.74
C GLY A 24 -6.26 -13.41 15.67
N ALA A 25 -6.07 -13.85 14.42
CA ALA A 25 -5.87 -12.99 13.28
C ALA A 25 -7.23 -12.36 12.96
N ASN A 26 -7.44 -11.15 13.43
CA ASN A 26 -8.55 -10.33 12.97
C ASN A 26 -8.14 -9.75 11.59
N PRO A 27 -8.72 -10.20 10.47
CA PRO A 27 -8.31 -9.77 9.13
C PRO A 27 -8.45 -8.26 8.92
N LEU A 28 -9.30 -7.59 9.72
CA LEU A 28 -9.49 -6.15 9.72
C LEU A 28 -8.26 -5.36 10.23
N LYS A 29 -7.33 -5.98 10.96
CA LYS A 29 -6.05 -5.37 11.35
C LYS A 29 -4.92 -5.58 10.34
N MET A 30 -5.15 -6.35 9.27
CA MET A 30 -4.09 -6.75 8.33
C MET A 30 -3.85 -5.78 7.17
N LEU A 31 -4.58 -4.67 7.11
CA LEU A 31 -4.42 -3.64 6.08
C LEU A 31 -4.19 -2.30 6.75
N GLY A 32 -3.06 -2.20 7.46
CA GLY A 32 -2.59 -0.96 8.06
C GLY A 32 -1.93 -0.09 6.99
N ILE A 33 -2.64 0.93 6.53
CA ILE A 33 -1.96 2.18 6.19
C ILE A 33 -1.93 2.97 7.49
N GLU A 34 -0.80 2.98 8.17
CA GLU A 34 -0.59 3.94 9.25
C GLU A 34 0.00 5.19 8.63
N VAL A 35 -0.87 6.17 8.37
CA VAL A 35 -0.41 7.54 8.15
C VAL A 35 0.01 8.08 9.51
N VAL A 36 1.31 8.06 9.76
CA VAL A 36 1.90 8.72 10.94
C VAL A 36 1.99 10.21 10.60
N GLU A 37 0.88 10.94 10.76
CA GLU A 37 0.83 12.39 10.65
C GLU A 37 0.66 13.04 12.03
N ALA A 38 1.46 14.08 12.31
CA ALA A 38 1.27 14.97 13.44
C ALA A 38 0.12 15.98 13.18
N GLY A 39 -1.13 15.55 12.89
CA GLY A 39 -2.21 16.54 12.74
C GLY A 39 -3.59 16.06 12.28
N SER A 40 -3.71 14.93 11.59
CA SER A 40 -5.01 14.42 11.15
C SER A 40 -5.28 13.04 11.76
N LYS A 41 -6.34 12.93 12.57
CA LYS A 41 -6.74 11.66 13.20
C LYS A 41 -7.08 10.62 12.10
N CYS A 42 -6.20 9.64 11.89
CA CYS A 42 -6.57 8.39 11.21
C CYS A 42 -6.82 7.30 12.27
N SER A 43 -8.05 6.78 12.28
CA SER A 43 -8.51 5.65 13.10
C SER A 43 -7.99 4.31 12.54
N PRO A 44 -7.96 3.23 13.33
CA PRO A 44 -7.41 1.95 12.88
C PRO A 44 -8.33 1.34 11.80
N GLY A 45 -7.81 1.18 10.58
CA GLY A 45 -8.53 0.64 9.42
C GLY A 45 -8.57 1.55 8.18
N CYS A 46 -7.87 2.70 8.18
CA CYS A 46 -7.88 3.59 7.02
C CYS A 46 -7.10 3.00 5.83
N ALA A 47 -7.82 2.46 4.84
CA ALA A 47 -7.26 2.13 3.52
C ALA A 47 -6.90 3.38 2.70
N LEU A 48 -7.22 4.60 3.17
CA LEU A 48 -7.22 5.84 2.39
C LEU A 48 -6.92 7.07 3.27
N ALA A 49 -6.04 7.95 2.82
CA ALA A 49 -5.79 9.25 3.45
C ALA A 49 -5.42 10.33 2.43
N GLN A 50 -5.89 11.56 2.65
CA GLN A 50 -5.45 12.73 1.89
C GLN A 50 -4.37 13.45 2.69
N ILE A 51 -3.23 13.72 2.06
CA ILE A 51 -2.04 14.27 2.73
C ILE A 51 -1.73 15.64 2.15
N GLY A 52 -1.60 16.65 3.02
CA GLY A 52 -1.23 18.02 2.61
C GLY A 52 -2.13 18.62 1.52
N GLY A 53 -3.39 18.17 1.43
CA GLY A 53 -4.34 18.59 0.40
C GLY A 53 -4.05 18.11 -1.03
N SER A 54 -2.85 17.59 -1.32
CA SER A 54 -2.35 17.36 -2.69
C SER A 54 -1.99 15.91 -3.01
N MET A 55 -1.93 15.01 -2.03
CA MET A 55 -1.61 13.60 -2.29
C MET A 55 -2.70 12.66 -1.78
N LEU A 56 -2.87 11.54 -2.46
CA LEU A 56 -3.72 10.43 -2.04
C LEU A 56 -2.85 9.25 -1.61
N ALA A 57 -3.06 8.74 -0.39
CA ALA A 57 -2.49 7.47 0.07
C ALA A 57 -3.56 6.39 0.02
N VAL A 58 -3.29 5.25 -0.64
CA VAL A 58 -4.15 4.06 -0.74
C VAL A 58 -3.34 2.78 -0.50
N HIS A 59 -3.95 1.62 -0.22
CA HIS A 59 -3.17 0.39 0.01
C HIS A 59 -2.78 -0.24 -1.32
N GLY A 60 -3.80 -0.56 -2.12
CA GLY A 60 -3.69 -1.04 -3.49
C GLY A 60 -3.69 0.14 -4.44
N GLY A 61 -4.75 0.32 -5.22
CA GLY A 61 -4.74 1.23 -6.36
C GLY A 61 -6.02 2.02 -6.53
N LEU A 62 -6.30 2.37 -7.77
CA LEU A 62 -7.54 3.05 -8.14
C LEU A 62 -8.64 2.04 -8.51
N SER A 63 -9.88 2.51 -8.54
CA SER A 63 -11.06 1.74 -8.93
C SER A 63 -11.71 2.36 -10.17
N PRO A 64 -12.21 1.56 -11.13
CA PRO A 64 -13.03 2.07 -12.23
C PRO A 64 -14.34 2.70 -11.75
N SER A 65 -14.81 2.38 -10.54
CA SER A 65 -16.04 2.93 -9.95
C SER A 65 -15.82 4.24 -9.19
N ILE A 66 -14.57 4.66 -9.01
CA ILE A 66 -14.20 5.84 -8.21
C ILE A 66 -13.49 6.84 -9.12
N HIS A 67 -14.15 7.96 -9.36
CA HIS A 67 -13.60 9.08 -10.13
C HIS A 67 -13.25 10.27 -9.24
N HIS A 68 -13.91 10.40 -8.09
CA HIS A 68 -13.75 11.53 -7.18
C HIS A 68 -13.41 11.10 -5.75
N LEU A 69 -12.62 11.92 -5.04
CA LEU A 69 -12.29 11.72 -3.62
C LEU A 69 -13.52 11.65 -2.71
N ASP A 70 -14.61 12.32 -3.05
CA ASP A 70 -15.82 12.27 -2.24
C ASP A 70 -16.49 10.89 -2.27
N GLN A 71 -16.35 10.14 -3.36
CA GLN A 71 -16.87 8.76 -3.44
C GLN A 71 -16.13 7.84 -2.46
N ILE A 72 -14.82 8.08 -2.27
CA ILE A 72 -13.99 7.39 -1.26
C ILE A 72 -14.48 7.69 0.17
N ARG A 73 -14.84 8.94 0.45
CA ARG A 73 -15.28 9.39 1.78
C ARG A 73 -16.61 8.75 2.20
N LEU A 74 -17.44 8.37 1.23
CA LEU A 74 -18.75 7.75 1.45
C LEU A 74 -18.71 6.22 1.62
N LEU A 75 -17.55 5.58 1.42
CA LEU A 75 -17.42 4.13 1.61
C LEU A 75 -17.56 3.77 3.09
N ASP A 76 -18.39 2.77 3.39
CA ASP A 76 -18.41 2.15 4.71
C ASP A 76 -17.17 1.27 4.87
N ARG A 77 -16.35 1.60 5.87
CA ARG A 77 -15.05 0.97 6.14
C ARG A 77 -15.06 0.11 7.40
N PHE A 78 -16.21 -0.02 8.06
CA PHE A 78 -16.36 -0.83 9.28
C PHE A 78 -16.90 -2.24 8.98
N LEU A 79 -16.61 -2.74 7.78
CA LEU A 79 -17.03 -4.04 7.27
C LEU A 79 -15.83 -4.83 6.76
N GLU A 80 -15.99 -6.15 6.69
CA GLU A 80 -15.03 -7.02 6.02
C GLU A 80 -14.94 -6.65 4.53
N ILE A 81 -13.71 -6.60 4.00
CA ILE A 81 -13.51 -6.19 2.61
C ILE A 81 -14.22 -7.17 1.69
N PRO A 82 -15.14 -6.70 0.83
CA PRO A 82 -15.87 -7.56 -0.09
C PRO A 82 -14.95 -8.18 -1.15
N HIS A 83 -15.45 -9.20 -1.84
CA HIS A 83 -14.72 -9.82 -2.96
C HIS A 83 -14.59 -8.91 -4.18
N ASP A 84 -15.52 -7.97 -4.35
CA ASP A 84 -15.58 -7.02 -5.46
C ASP A 84 -16.04 -5.63 -5.01
N GLY A 85 -15.96 -4.67 -5.94
CA GLY A 85 -16.44 -3.31 -5.74
C GLY A 85 -15.37 -2.33 -5.25
N PRO A 86 -15.77 -1.07 -5.00
CA PRO A 86 -14.85 0.05 -4.85
C PRO A 86 -13.88 -0.10 -3.68
N LEU A 87 -14.31 -0.67 -2.55
CA LEU A 87 -13.42 -0.90 -1.40
C LEU A 87 -12.39 -1.99 -1.71
N ALA A 88 -12.79 -3.08 -2.37
CA ALA A 88 -11.90 -4.15 -2.77
C ALA A 88 -10.84 -3.64 -3.78
N ASP A 89 -11.27 -2.86 -4.77
CA ASP A 89 -10.38 -2.28 -5.79
C ASP A 89 -9.29 -1.39 -5.17
N LEU A 90 -9.66 -0.54 -4.21
CA LEU A 90 -8.69 0.35 -3.53
C LEU A 90 -7.63 -0.41 -2.72
N VAL A 91 -7.92 -1.66 -2.36
CA VAL A 91 -7.02 -2.53 -1.59
C VAL A 91 -6.22 -3.45 -2.51
N TRP A 92 -6.80 -3.92 -3.61
CA TRP A 92 -6.23 -5.01 -4.43
C TRP A 92 -5.75 -4.60 -5.83
N SER A 93 -6.10 -3.40 -6.31
CA SER A 93 -5.64 -2.92 -7.61
C SER A 93 -4.13 -2.64 -7.64
N ASP A 94 -3.51 -2.73 -8.81
CA ASP A 94 -2.07 -2.59 -9.09
C ASP A 94 -1.79 -1.61 -10.25
N PRO A 95 -0.72 -0.79 -10.21
CA PRO A 95 -0.29 -0.03 -11.36
C PRO A 95 0.58 -0.91 -12.28
N ASP A 96 0.51 -0.66 -13.58
CA ASP A 96 1.42 -1.30 -14.55
C ASP A 96 1.73 -0.31 -15.69
N PRO A 97 2.99 0.10 -15.89
CA PRO A 97 3.38 1.02 -16.96
C PRO A 97 3.16 0.46 -18.37
N ASP A 98 3.04 -0.86 -18.51
CA ASP A 98 2.82 -1.51 -19.81
C ASP A 98 1.33 -1.66 -20.15
N LYS A 99 0.42 -1.16 -19.29
CA LYS A 99 -1.03 -1.20 -19.49
C LYS A 99 -1.62 0.19 -19.69
N SER A 100 -2.74 0.21 -20.38
CA SER A 100 -3.58 1.41 -20.57
C SER A 100 -4.98 1.13 -20.07
N GLY A 101 -5.63 2.11 -19.45
CA GLY A 101 -6.95 1.95 -18.86
C GLY A 101 -6.93 0.99 -17.66
N PHE A 102 -8.10 0.42 -17.35
CA PHE A 102 -8.25 -0.63 -16.34
C PHE A 102 -8.33 -2.00 -17.03
N VAL A 103 -7.61 -2.97 -16.48
CA VAL A 103 -7.62 -4.39 -16.89
C VAL A 103 -7.90 -5.23 -15.66
N ILE A 104 -8.68 -6.32 -15.81
CA ILE A 104 -8.96 -7.23 -14.69
C ILE A 104 -7.65 -7.77 -14.11
N SER A 105 -7.51 -7.72 -12.79
CA SER A 105 -6.30 -8.17 -12.11
C SER A 105 -6.15 -9.69 -12.18
N PRO A 106 -4.95 -10.22 -12.49
CA PRO A 106 -4.68 -11.66 -12.41
C PRO A 106 -4.70 -12.19 -10.97
N ARG A 107 -4.77 -11.32 -9.95
CA ARG A 107 -4.89 -11.70 -8.53
C ARG A 107 -6.26 -12.27 -8.17
N GLY A 108 -7.26 -12.13 -9.05
CA GLY A 108 -8.64 -12.51 -8.78
C GLY A 108 -9.44 -11.47 -7.98
N ALA A 109 -8.85 -10.31 -7.66
CA ALA A 109 -9.50 -9.16 -7.05
C ALA A 109 -8.84 -7.86 -7.52
N GLY A 110 -9.63 -6.79 -7.68
CA GLY A 110 -9.18 -5.48 -8.16
C GLY A 110 -8.79 -5.45 -9.64
N TYR A 111 -8.07 -4.40 -10.02
CA TYR A 111 -7.69 -4.12 -11.40
C TYR A 111 -6.21 -3.78 -11.53
N VAL A 112 -5.63 -4.08 -12.69
CA VAL A 112 -4.38 -3.44 -13.12
C VAL A 112 -4.73 -2.15 -13.86
N PHE A 113 -4.05 -1.05 -13.54
CA PHE A 113 -4.30 0.25 -14.18
C PHE A 113 -3.04 0.91 -14.74
N GLY A 114 -3.21 1.60 -15.86
CA GLY A 114 -2.16 2.33 -16.56
C GLY A 114 -1.91 3.75 -16.04
N GLN A 115 -0.88 4.37 -16.61
CA GLN A 115 -0.52 5.77 -16.35
C GLN A 115 -1.66 6.75 -16.68
N ASP A 116 -2.39 6.49 -17.76
CA ASP A 116 -3.51 7.31 -18.22
C ASP A 116 -4.63 7.42 -17.16
N VAL A 117 -4.90 6.31 -16.46
CA VAL A 117 -5.86 6.25 -15.37
C VAL A 117 -5.39 7.09 -14.19
N ALA A 118 -4.12 6.93 -13.79
CA ALA A 118 -3.54 7.67 -12.67
C ALA A 118 -3.55 9.18 -12.93
N GLN A 119 -3.08 9.61 -14.11
CA GLN A 119 -3.04 11.02 -14.50
C GLN A 119 -4.43 11.64 -14.57
N LYS A 120 -5.41 10.93 -15.15
CA LYS A 120 -6.80 11.40 -15.18
C LYS A 120 -7.37 11.59 -13.78
N PHE A 121 -7.16 10.61 -12.90
CA PHE A 121 -7.66 10.68 -11.52
C PHE A 121 -7.03 11.84 -10.75
N LEU A 122 -5.70 12.01 -10.86
CA LEU A 122 -4.97 13.12 -10.25
C LEU A 122 -5.49 14.48 -10.74
N HIS A 123 -5.66 14.65 -12.05
CA HIS A 123 -6.17 15.87 -12.65
C HIS A 123 -7.57 16.23 -12.16
N VAL A 124 -8.51 15.28 -12.20
CA VAL A 124 -9.91 15.48 -11.78
C VAL A 124 -10.01 15.85 -10.30
N ASN A 125 -9.12 15.31 -9.46
CA ASN A 125 -9.15 15.51 -8.01
C ASN A 125 -8.19 16.59 -7.51
N GLN A 126 -7.52 17.31 -8.42
CA GLN A 126 -6.53 18.35 -8.09
C GLN A 126 -5.41 17.84 -7.16
N LEU A 127 -4.99 16.59 -7.40
CA LEU A 127 -3.90 15.94 -6.68
C LEU A 127 -2.63 15.97 -7.55
N SER A 128 -1.47 15.94 -6.89
CA SER A 128 -0.16 15.83 -7.53
C SER A 128 0.40 14.42 -7.50
N HIS A 129 0.00 13.59 -6.52
CA HIS A 129 0.65 12.29 -6.31
C HIS A 129 -0.24 11.22 -5.67
N ILE A 130 0.00 9.96 -6.04
CA ILE A 130 -0.56 8.77 -5.37
C ILE A 130 0.55 8.03 -4.64
N VAL A 131 0.37 7.77 -3.35
CA VAL A 131 1.23 6.87 -2.57
C VAL A 131 0.47 5.58 -2.31
N ARG A 132 1.13 4.44 -2.51
CA ARG A 132 0.55 3.13 -2.26
C ARG A 132 1.55 2.09 -1.75
N ALA A 133 1.08 0.87 -1.53
CA ALA A 133 1.92 -0.30 -1.31
C ALA A 133 1.42 -1.50 -2.12
N HIS A 134 1.19 -2.62 -1.43
CA HIS A 134 0.60 -3.85 -1.94
C HIS A 134 1.50 -4.69 -2.89
N GLN A 135 2.40 -4.07 -3.66
CA GLN A 135 3.40 -4.78 -4.47
C GLN A 135 4.77 -4.77 -3.80
N LEU A 136 5.42 -5.94 -3.76
CA LEU A 136 6.79 -6.09 -3.25
C LEU A 136 7.76 -5.28 -4.11
N CYS A 137 8.52 -4.39 -3.48
CA CYS A 137 9.61 -3.65 -4.11
C CYS A 137 10.95 -4.18 -3.58
N MET A 138 11.82 -4.68 -4.47
CA MET A 138 13.14 -5.20 -4.06
C MET A 138 14.02 -4.15 -3.39
N ALA A 139 13.92 -2.89 -3.84
CA ALA A 139 14.61 -1.74 -3.28
C ALA A 139 13.84 -1.05 -2.14
N GLY A 140 12.72 -1.62 -1.69
CA GLY A 140 11.87 -1.05 -0.64
C GLY A 140 10.90 0.03 -1.13
N TYR A 141 11.04 0.55 -2.35
CA TYR A 141 10.06 1.41 -3.00
C TYR A 141 10.19 1.33 -4.53
N GLN A 142 9.22 1.93 -5.22
CA GLN A 142 9.25 2.16 -6.66
C GLN A 142 8.51 3.46 -6.99
N VAL A 143 9.03 4.21 -7.95
CA VAL A 143 8.37 5.40 -8.51
C VAL A 143 7.92 5.06 -9.93
N LEU A 144 6.67 5.36 -10.24
CA LEU A 144 6.00 5.04 -11.49
C LEU A 144 5.31 6.27 -12.07
N PHE A 145 4.92 6.18 -13.35
CA PHE A 145 4.07 7.15 -14.03
C PHE A 145 4.61 8.59 -13.98
N ASP A 146 5.87 8.78 -14.36
CA ASP A 146 6.54 10.09 -14.36
C ASP A 146 6.46 10.80 -12.99
N ASP A 147 6.75 10.05 -11.92
CA ASP A 147 6.80 10.55 -10.54
C ASP A 147 5.44 11.02 -9.98
N THR A 148 4.35 10.50 -10.55
CA THR A 148 2.97 10.74 -10.09
C THR A 148 2.39 9.59 -9.27
N LEU A 149 3.08 8.44 -9.20
CA LEU A 149 2.76 7.34 -8.30
C LEU A 149 4.01 6.77 -7.62
N SER A 150 3.93 6.49 -6.32
CA SER A 150 4.96 5.78 -5.57
C SER A 150 4.41 4.56 -4.85
N THR A 151 5.06 3.43 -5.02
CA THR A 151 4.86 2.22 -4.22
C THR A 151 5.91 2.18 -3.12
N VAL A 152 5.49 2.00 -1.87
CA VAL A 152 6.36 1.92 -0.69
C VAL A 152 6.19 0.54 -0.05
N TRP A 153 7.30 -0.08 0.32
CA TRP A 153 7.32 -1.40 0.95
C TRP A 153 8.17 -1.37 2.22
N SER A 154 7.57 -1.56 3.39
CA SER A 154 8.23 -1.38 4.70
C SER A 154 8.65 -2.70 5.38
N ALA A 155 8.46 -3.87 4.75
CA ALA A 155 8.83 -5.16 5.32
C ALA A 155 10.12 -5.73 4.68
N PRO A 156 11.30 -5.55 5.30
CA PRO A 156 12.56 -6.01 4.72
C PRO A 156 12.68 -7.53 4.83
N ASN A 157 13.39 -8.14 3.89
CA ASN A 157 13.54 -9.60 3.75
C ASN A 157 12.18 -10.32 3.89
N TYR A 158 11.23 -9.94 3.04
CA TYR A 158 9.87 -10.43 3.09
C TYR A 158 9.82 -11.96 3.15
N CYS A 159 8.93 -12.48 4.00
CA CYS A 159 8.80 -13.89 4.38
C CYS A 159 10.15 -14.63 4.61
N TYR A 160 11.20 -13.90 5.04
CA TYR A 160 12.57 -14.37 5.26
C TYR A 160 13.27 -15.01 4.05
N ARG A 161 12.83 -14.65 2.83
CA ARG A 161 13.25 -15.33 1.59
C ARG A 161 13.59 -14.40 0.45
N PHE A 162 12.91 -13.26 0.35
CA PHE A 162 13.02 -12.41 -0.83
C PHE A 162 14.26 -11.50 -0.79
N GLY A 163 14.85 -11.26 0.38
CA GLY A 163 16.07 -10.43 0.48
C GLY A 163 15.90 -8.98 0.06
N ASN A 164 14.66 -8.50 -0.08
CA ASN A 164 14.37 -7.10 -0.38
C ASN A 164 14.75 -6.16 0.78
N THR A 165 15.08 -4.92 0.45
CA THR A 165 15.09 -3.84 1.45
C THR A 165 13.68 -3.34 1.71
N ALA A 166 13.52 -2.50 2.72
CA ALA A 166 12.30 -1.79 3.03
C ALA A 166 12.51 -0.29 2.97
N SER A 167 11.43 0.48 2.89
CA SER A 167 11.47 1.92 3.06
C SER A 167 10.24 2.46 3.77
N ILE A 168 10.42 3.65 4.37
CA ILE A 168 9.35 4.54 4.82
C ILE A 168 9.43 5.80 3.97
N LEU A 169 8.28 6.28 3.47
CA LEU A 169 8.22 7.55 2.76
C LEU A 169 7.99 8.68 3.77
N GLU A 170 8.93 9.62 3.79
CA GLU A 170 8.84 10.88 4.51
C GLU A 170 8.40 11.99 3.55
N ILE A 171 7.35 12.73 3.92
CA ILE A 171 6.83 13.86 3.14
C ILE A 171 6.99 15.14 3.99
N SER A 172 7.62 16.16 3.40
CA SER A 172 7.79 17.48 4.01
C SER A 172 6.54 18.37 3.85
N GLU A 173 6.53 19.52 4.51
CA GLU A 173 5.45 20.52 4.35
C GLU A 173 5.40 21.09 2.93
N GLU A 174 6.55 21.18 2.26
CA GLU A 174 6.68 21.63 0.88
C GLU A 174 6.30 20.55 -0.15
N GLY A 175 5.91 19.35 0.31
CA GLY A 175 5.56 18.22 -0.53
C GLY A 175 6.77 17.46 -1.11
N SER A 176 7.98 17.76 -0.65
CA SER A 176 9.16 16.97 -1.01
C SER A 176 9.09 15.58 -0.39
N ARG A 177 9.52 14.58 -1.15
CA ARG A 177 9.42 13.15 -0.82
C ARG A 177 10.81 12.58 -0.59
N PHE A 178 11.00 11.90 0.54
CA PHE A 178 12.26 11.25 0.90
C PHE A 178 12.00 9.78 1.29
N PHE A 179 12.61 8.85 0.56
CA PHE A 179 12.49 7.42 0.84
C PHE A 179 13.60 6.98 1.79
N ASN A 180 13.25 6.73 3.05
CA ASN A 180 14.18 6.23 4.05
C ASN A 180 14.28 4.71 3.93
N VAL A 181 15.33 4.22 3.26
CA VAL A 181 15.55 2.80 2.96
C VAL A 181 16.33 2.12 4.08
N PHE A 182 15.85 0.97 4.54
CA PHE A 182 16.47 0.18 5.61
C PHE A 182 16.45 -1.34 5.31
N GLY A 183 17.38 -2.05 5.94
CA GLY A 183 17.53 -3.50 5.83
C GLY A 183 16.82 -4.28 6.94
N PRO A 184 16.87 -5.62 6.89
CA PRO A 184 16.33 -6.49 7.94
C PRO A 184 17.01 -6.25 9.29
N ALA A 185 16.25 -6.42 10.38
CA ALA A 185 16.84 -6.45 11.72
C ALA A 185 17.70 -7.72 11.91
N PRO A 186 18.77 -7.69 12.72
CA PRO A 186 19.68 -8.83 12.89
C PRO A 186 19.01 -10.16 13.27
N GLU A 187 17.89 -10.12 14.00
CA GLU A 187 17.14 -11.30 14.41
C GLU A 187 16.47 -12.03 13.23
N SER A 188 16.03 -11.28 12.21
CA SER A 188 15.38 -11.84 11.01
C SER A 188 16.36 -12.58 10.08
N GLU A 189 17.63 -12.19 10.05
CA GLU A 189 18.69 -12.95 9.36
C GLU A 189 18.90 -14.34 9.99
N ARG A 190 18.83 -14.39 11.34
CA ARG A 190 19.07 -15.61 12.11
C ARG A 190 17.95 -16.64 11.97
N TRP A 191 16.71 -16.21 11.72
CA TRP A 191 15.58 -17.11 11.47
C TRP A 191 15.67 -17.79 10.11
N GLY A 192 16.04 -17.06 9.05
CA GLY A 192 16.23 -17.62 7.71
C GLY A 192 17.30 -18.72 7.66
N LEU A 193 18.41 -18.53 8.37
CA LEU A 193 19.52 -19.50 8.45
C LEU A 193 19.17 -20.79 9.21
N ARG A 194 18.25 -20.76 10.19
CA ARG A 194 17.87 -21.96 10.96
C ARG A 194 16.94 -22.90 10.19
N ARG A 195 16.09 -22.38 9.31
CA ARG A 195 15.16 -23.18 8.49
C ARG A 195 15.77 -23.67 7.17
N ALA A 196 16.83 -23.05 6.67
CA ALA A 196 17.54 -23.55 5.48
C ALA A 196 18.38 -24.82 5.76
N ARG A 197 18.47 -25.26 7.03
CA ARG A 197 19.26 -26.41 7.48
C ARG A 197 18.42 -27.59 7.98
N SER A 198 17.10 -27.55 7.81
CA SER A 198 16.14 -28.60 8.22
C SER A 198 15.50 -29.25 7.02
#